data_AF-A0A0Q5E4K6-F1
#
_entry.id   AF-A0A0Q5E4K6-F1
#
_cell.length_a   1.000
_cell.length_b   1.000
_cell.length_c   1.000
_cell.angle_alpha   90.00
_cell.angle_beta   90.00
_cell.angle_gamma   90.00
#
_symmetry.space_group_name_H-M   'P 1'
#
loop_
_entity.id
_entity.type
_entity.pdbx_description
1 polymer ?
#
loop_
_entity_poly.entity_id
_entity_poly.type
_entity_poly.pdbx_seq_one_letter_code
_entity_poly.pdbx_strand_id
1 'polypeptide(L)'
;MDDGTGTILLRSVLRGTALTALLPSWVTGGGGDAVLDRLRDDAVIAELERSFAEPPVAERIDWSTVRIAQVSHPDLHELVGRSIADLAAEAGQSPLTVVSDTLIADRLTTLVDTRA
;
A
#
# COMPACT_ATOMS: atom_id res chain seq x y z
N MET A 1 -5.62 33.61 -35.67
CA MET A 1 -6.70 33.96 -34.74
C MET A 1 -6.93 32.71 -33.93
N ASP A 2 -6.22 32.64 -32.81
CA ASP A 2 -6.45 31.69 -31.73
C ASP A 2 -7.91 31.68 -31.30
N ASP A 3 -8.43 30.49 -31.03
CA ASP A 3 -8.98 30.09 -29.73
C ASP A 3 -9.04 28.55 -29.77
N GLY A 4 -8.34 27.78 -28.94
CA GLY A 4 -8.26 27.92 -27.50
C GLY A 4 -9.19 26.87 -26.90
N THR A 5 -8.66 26.09 -25.96
CA THR A 5 -9.32 25.00 -25.21
C THR A 5 -9.16 23.60 -25.85
N GLY A 6 -8.35 22.71 -25.32
CA GLY A 6 -7.77 22.68 -23.99
C GLY A 6 -7.92 21.27 -23.43
N THR A 7 -6.80 20.76 -22.95
CA THR A 7 -6.76 19.62 -22.05
C THR A 7 -7.09 18.28 -22.71
N ILE A 8 -6.07 17.78 -23.40
CA ILE A 8 -5.66 16.38 -23.27
C ILE A 8 -5.78 16.01 -21.78
N LEU A 9 -6.86 15.34 -21.40
CA LEU A 9 -6.87 14.52 -20.20
C LEU A 9 -5.89 13.38 -20.50
N LEU A 10 -4.61 13.67 -20.29
CA LEU A 10 -3.58 12.66 -20.10
C LEU A 10 -4.11 11.83 -18.94
N ARG A 11 -4.72 10.71 -19.30
CA ARG A 11 -5.04 9.61 -18.40
C ARG A 11 -3.70 9.30 -17.76
N SER A 12 -3.48 9.79 -16.54
CA SER A 12 -2.26 9.48 -15.81
C SER A 12 -2.09 7.97 -15.90
N VAL A 13 -1.02 7.53 -16.57
CA VAL A 13 -0.64 6.13 -16.51
C VAL A 13 -0.33 5.91 -15.04
N LEU A 14 -1.18 5.15 -14.36
CA LEU A 14 -0.97 4.72 -12.99
C LEU A 14 0.44 4.11 -12.94
N ARG A 15 1.42 4.84 -12.41
CA ARG A 15 2.77 4.32 -12.18
C ARG A 15 2.85 3.93 -10.72
N GLY A 16 3.00 2.64 -10.48
CA GLY A 16 3.14 2.07 -9.15
C GLY A 16 2.76 0.59 -9.15
N THR A 17 3.21 -0.11 -8.12
CA THR A 17 2.82 -1.48 -7.79
C THR A 17 1.64 -1.39 -6.82
N ALA A 18 0.61 -2.23 -6.98
CA ALA A 18 -0.44 -2.31 -5.97
C ALA A 18 0.17 -2.74 -4.64
N LEU A 19 -0.12 -2.01 -3.55
CA LEU A 19 0.45 -2.34 -2.23
C LEU A 19 0.05 -3.75 -1.78
N THR A 20 -1.15 -4.21 -2.16
CA THR A 20 -1.60 -5.59 -1.94
C THR A 20 -0.67 -6.63 -2.57
N ALA A 21 0.04 -6.31 -3.65
CA ALA A 21 0.97 -7.24 -4.29
C ALA A 21 2.22 -7.55 -3.44
N LEU A 22 2.46 -6.77 -2.38
CA LEU A 22 3.51 -7.04 -1.40
C LEU A 22 3.07 -8.02 -0.31
N LEU A 23 1.78 -8.40 -0.27
CA LEU A 23 1.24 -9.33 0.71
C LEU A 23 1.28 -10.78 0.20
N PRO A 24 1.39 -11.77 1.10
CA PRO A 24 1.30 -13.17 0.75
C PRO A 24 -0.01 -13.51 0.02
N SER A 25 0.06 -14.48 -0.90
CA SER A 25 -1.10 -14.91 -1.70
C SER A 25 -2.29 -15.42 -0.87
N TRP A 26 -2.02 -15.97 0.32
CA TRP A 26 -3.06 -16.45 1.24
C TRP A 26 -3.89 -15.29 1.83
N VAL A 27 -3.35 -14.07 1.88
CA VAL A 27 -4.08 -12.86 2.28
C VAL A 27 -4.89 -12.31 1.11
N THR A 28 -4.32 -12.28 -0.10
CA THR A 28 -4.87 -11.57 -1.26
C THR A 28 -5.88 -12.37 -2.09
N GLY A 29 -6.15 -13.62 -1.72
CA GLY A 29 -7.09 -14.49 -2.42
C GLY A 29 -8.58 -14.20 -2.15
N GLY A 30 -9.46 -14.51 -3.11
CA GLY A 30 -10.91 -14.50 -2.90
C GLY A 30 -11.62 -13.16 -3.14
N GLY A 31 -10.92 -12.16 -3.70
CA GLY A 31 -11.51 -10.85 -4.05
C GLY A 31 -11.42 -9.81 -2.93
N GLY A 32 -11.68 -8.54 -3.27
CA GLY A 32 -11.35 -7.40 -2.41
C GLY A 32 -12.03 -7.42 -1.03
N ASP A 33 -13.31 -7.75 -0.94
CA ASP A 33 -14.01 -7.79 0.35
C ASP A 33 -13.42 -8.87 1.28
N ALA A 34 -13.09 -10.05 0.74
CA ALA A 34 -12.44 -11.11 1.52
C ALA A 34 -11.03 -10.71 1.99
N VAL A 35 -10.29 -9.93 1.20
CA VAL A 35 -9.00 -9.37 1.63
C VAL A 35 -9.20 -8.36 2.75
N LEU A 36 -10.18 -7.46 2.64
CA LEU A 36 -10.49 -6.48 3.68
C LEU A 36 -10.92 -7.14 4.99
N ASP A 37 -11.75 -8.17 4.92
CA ASP A 37 -12.18 -8.92 6.11
C ASP A 37 -11.00 -9.61 6.80
N ARG A 38 -10.07 -10.18 6.02
CA ARG A 38 -8.83 -10.76 6.56
C ARG A 38 -7.93 -9.71 7.22
N LEU A 39 -7.75 -8.55 6.59
CA LEU A 39 -6.91 -7.49 7.16
C LEU A 39 -7.48 -6.88 8.45
N ARG A 40 -8.78 -7.07 8.73
CA ARG A 40 -9.43 -6.65 9.98
C ARG A 40 -9.38 -7.71 11.08
N ASP A 41 -8.93 -8.92 10.78
CA ASP A 41 -8.84 -10.01 11.74
C ASP A 41 -7.46 -10.01 12.42
N ASP A 42 -7.44 -9.74 13.72
CA ASP A 42 -6.22 -9.69 14.52
C ASP A 42 -5.40 -10.99 14.45
N ALA A 43 -6.05 -12.16 14.32
CA ALA A 43 -5.36 -13.43 14.18
C ALA A 43 -4.63 -13.54 12.84
N VAL A 44 -5.21 -12.97 11.78
CA VAL A 44 -4.58 -12.88 10.46
C VAL A 44 -3.41 -11.91 10.50
N ILE A 45 -3.56 -10.76 11.15
CA ILE A 45 -2.46 -9.79 11.31
C ILE A 45 -1.30 -10.43 12.09
N ALA A 46 -1.57 -11.18 13.15
CA ALA A 46 -0.53 -11.90 13.89
C ALA A 46 0.19 -12.98 13.07
N GLU A 47 -0.52 -13.70 12.19
CA GLU A 47 0.11 -14.64 11.23
C GLU A 47 0.93 -13.90 10.17
N LEU A 48 0.44 -12.75 9.70
CA LEU A 48 1.16 -11.90 8.76
C LEU A 48 2.48 -11.42 9.37
N GLU A 49 2.45 -10.87 10.59
CA GLU A 49 3.65 -10.47 11.32
C GLU A 49 4.66 -11.62 11.47
N ARG A 50 4.19 -12.82 11.80
CA ARG A 50 5.05 -14.02 11.86
C ARG A 50 5.66 -14.37 10.50
N SER A 51 4.88 -14.27 9.42
CA SER A 51 5.35 -14.53 8.06
C SER A 51 6.46 -13.57 7.63
N PHE A 52 6.46 -12.33 8.15
CA PHE A 52 7.45 -11.29 7.84
C PHE A 52 8.58 -11.15 8.87
N ALA A 53 8.52 -11.84 10.00
CA ALA A 53 9.59 -11.81 11.00
C ALA A 53 10.85 -12.60 10.56
N GLU A 54 10.67 -13.74 9.89
CA GLU A 54 11.76 -14.58 9.37
C GLU A 54 11.62 -14.92 7.88
N PRO A 55 11.43 -13.94 6.99
CA PRO A 55 11.30 -14.20 5.58
C PRO A 55 12.64 -14.71 5.04
N PRO A 56 12.62 -15.61 4.05
CA PRO A 56 13.78 -15.89 3.23
C PRO A 56 14.41 -14.57 2.76
N VAL A 57 15.74 -14.49 2.70
CA VAL A 57 16.44 -13.25 2.34
C VAL A 57 15.95 -12.68 1.01
N ALA A 58 15.59 -13.54 0.05
CA ALA A 58 15.06 -13.15 -1.25
C ALA A 58 13.66 -12.52 -1.22
N GLU A 59 12.92 -12.67 -0.12
CA GLU A 59 11.55 -12.19 0.09
C GLU A 59 11.49 -11.04 1.11
N ARG A 60 12.65 -10.61 1.65
CA ARG A 60 12.72 -9.46 2.56
C ARG A 60 12.32 -8.19 1.84
N ILE A 61 11.32 -7.52 2.37
CA ILE A 61 10.90 -6.20 1.92
C ILE A 61 11.66 -5.15 2.74
N ASP A 62 12.37 -4.27 2.05
CA ASP A 62 12.89 -3.04 2.67
C ASP A 62 11.82 -1.95 2.63
N TRP A 63 11.10 -1.80 3.75
CA TRP A 63 10.02 -0.84 3.90
C TRP A 63 10.43 0.64 3.75
N SER A 64 11.74 0.95 3.80
CA SER A 64 12.23 2.31 3.52
C SER A 64 12.18 2.65 2.03
N THR A 65 12.22 1.63 1.16
CA THR A 65 12.13 1.76 -0.30
C THR A 65 10.70 1.69 -0.83
N VAL A 66 9.75 1.22 0.00
CA VAL A 66 8.33 1.15 -0.33
C VAL A 66 7.67 2.48 0.01
N ARG A 67 7.30 3.25 -1.01
CA ARG A 67 6.79 4.62 -0.85
C ARG A 67 5.40 4.76 -1.44
N ILE A 68 4.46 5.36 -0.71
CA ILE A 68 3.09 5.56 -1.20
C ILE A 68 3.13 6.52 -2.40
N ALA A 69 2.70 6.02 -3.56
CA ALA A 69 2.65 6.78 -4.81
C ALA A 69 1.24 7.33 -5.07
N GLN A 70 0.21 6.61 -4.64
CA GLN A 70 -1.17 7.00 -4.84
C GLN A 70 -2.09 6.37 -3.78
N VAL A 71 -3.12 7.12 -3.42
CA VAL A 71 -4.30 6.67 -2.67
C VAL A 71 -5.54 7.25 -3.37
N SER A 72 -6.71 6.66 -3.13
CA SER A 72 -8.00 7.19 -3.59
C SER A 72 -8.77 7.89 -2.47
N HIS A 73 -8.50 7.57 -1.20
CA HIS A 73 -9.15 8.18 -0.05
C HIS A 73 -8.53 9.55 0.28
N PRO A 74 -9.32 10.65 0.31
CA PRO A 74 -8.79 12.00 0.50
C PRO A 74 -7.99 12.20 1.79
N ASP A 75 -8.44 11.59 2.90
CA ASP A 75 -7.79 11.71 4.21
C ASP A 75 -6.39 11.08 4.24
N LEU A 76 -6.03 10.27 3.23
CA LEU A 76 -4.73 9.62 3.11
C LEU A 76 -3.77 10.38 2.18
N HIS A 77 -4.19 11.49 1.57
CA HIS A 77 -3.36 12.23 0.61
C HIS A 77 -2.02 12.69 1.20
N GLU A 78 -1.96 12.97 2.51
CA GLU A 78 -0.72 13.34 3.20
C GLU A 78 0.29 12.19 3.31
N LEU A 79 -0.14 10.95 3.11
CA LEU A 79 0.73 9.78 3.09
C LEU A 79 1.49 9.65 1.76
N VAL A 80 0.98 10.27 0.68
CA VAL A 80 1.61 10.21 -0.64
C VAL A 80 2.99 10.85 -0.59
N GLY A 81 3.98 10.13 -1.08
CA GLY A 81 5.37 10.55 -0.96
C GLY A 81 5.94 10.32 0.44
N ARG A 82 5.50 9.29 1.16
CA ARG A 82 6.14 8.83 2.40
C ARG A 82 6.46 7.35 2.30
N SER A 83 7.57 6.92 2.91
CA SER A 83 7.90 5.49 2.99
C SER A 83 7.06 4.82 4.08
N ILE A 84 6.81 3.53 3.94
CA ILE A 84 6.13 2.74 4.99
C ILE A 84 6.96 2.77 6.29
N ALA A 85 8.29 2.74 6.19
CA ALA A 85 9.17 2.83 7.35
C ALA A 85 9.02 4.16 8.10
N ASP A 86 8.97 5.30 7.40
CA ASP A 86 8.81 6.62 8.03
C ASP A 86 7.45 6.74 8.73
N LEU A 87 6.39 6.23 8.09
CA LEU A 87 5.05 6.21 8.65
C LEU A 87 4.96 5.35 9.91
N ALA A 88 5.56 4.16 9.86
CA ALA A 88 5.61 3.24 11.00
C ALA A 88 6.38 3.86 12.18
N ALA A 89 7.51 4.51 11.91
CA ALA A 89 8.31 5.18 12.92
C ALA A 89 7.57 6.36 13.58
N GLU A 90 6.86 7.19 12.78
CA GLU A 90 6.08 8.31 13.31
C GLU A 90 4.90 7.82 14.17
N ALA A 91 4.21 6.77 13.73
CA ALA A 91 3.05 6.22 14.44
C ALA A 91 3.44 5.34 15.65
N GLY A 92 4.71 4.94 15.77
CA GLY A 92 5.14 3.97 16.78
C GLY A 92 4.57 2.57 16.56
N GLN A 93 4.30 2.21 15.30
CA GLN A 93 3.67 0.95 14.89
C GLN A 93 4.63 0.12 14.03
N SER A 94 4.27 -1.14 13.73
CA SER A 94 5.00 -1.94 12.74
C SER A 94 4.70 -1.47 11.31
N PRO A 95 5.62 -1.68 10.35
CA PRO A 95 5.35 -1.48 8.93
C PRO A 95 4.09 -2.20 8.43
N LEU A 96 3.87 -3.43 8.89
CA LEU A 96 2.70 -4.24 8.49
C LEU A 96 1.39 -3.68 9.04
N THR A 97 1.40 -3.09 10.24
CA THR A 97 0.22 -2.39 10.78
C THR A 97 -0.13 -1.20 9.88
N VAL A 98 0.86 -0.36 9.54
CA VAL A 98 0.65 0.77 8.62
C VAL A 98 0.13 0.32 7.25
N VAL A 99 0.70 -0.76 6.69
CA VAL A 99 0.24 -1.33 5.42
C VAL A 99 -1.21 -1.78 5.50
N SER A 100 -1.58 -2.49 6.57
CA SER A 100 -2.93 -3.01 6.78
C SER A 100 -3.94 -1.88 6.94
N ASP A 101 -3.64 -0.91 7.81
CA ASP A 101 -4.50 0.26 8.06
C ASP A 101 -4.70 1.09 6.78
N THR A 102 -3.62 1.34 6.04
CA THR A 102 -3.67 2.08 4.77
C THR A 102 -4.53 1.34 3.74
N LEU A 103 -4.34 0.03 3.59
CA LEU A 103 -5.11 -0.79 2.66
C LEU A 103 -6.59 -0.86 3.02
N ILE A 104 -6.93 -0.93 4.31
CA ILE A 104 -8.32 -0.92 4.78
C ILE A 104 -8.96 0.44 4.50
N ALA A 105 -8.31 1.52 4.88
CA ALA A 105 -8.80 2.89 4.72
C ALA A 105 -8.98 3.25 3.23
N ASP A 106 -8.02 2.87 2.39
CA ASP A 106 -8.02 3.15 0.96
C ASP A 106 -8.75 2.09 0.11
N ARG A 107 -9.43 1.13 0.76
CA ARG A 107 -10.16 0.04 0.10
C ARG A 107 -9.33 -0.69 -0.98
N LEU A 108 -8.08 -1.00 -0.65
CA LEU A 108 -7.11 -1.74 -1.48
C LEU A 108 -6.66 -1.04 -2.77
N THR A 109 -6.92 0.26 -2.93
CA THR A 109 -6.53 0.99 -4.16
C THR A 109 -5.13 1.61 -4.12
N THR A 110 -4.41 1.43 -3.01
CA THR A 110 -3.12 2.08 -2.78
C THR A 110 -2.05 1.55 -3.73
N LEU A 111 -1.35 2.48 -4.37
CA LEU A 111 -0.17 2.17 -5.19
C LEU A 111 1.09 2.66 -4.50
N VAL A 112 2.16 1.89 -4.64
CA VAL A 112 3.49 2.20 -4.12
C VAL A 112 4.54 2.22 -5.21
N ASP A 113 5.58 3.00 -5.02
CA ASP A 113 6.86 2.82 -5.71
C ASP A 113 7.76 1.91 -4.85
N THR A 114 8.47 1.00 -5.51
CA THR A 114 9.41 0.05 -4.90
C THR A 114 10.78 0.12 -5.58
N ARG A 115 11.07 1.18 -6.34
CA ARG A 115 12.32 1.42 -7.07
C ARG A 115 13.04 2.70 -6.63
N ALA A 116 13.00 3.00 -5.33
CA ALA A 116 13.81 4.08 -4.77
C ALA A 116 15.30 3.69 -4.70
#